data_AF-A0A7V2YXI5-F1
#
_entry.id   AF-A0A7V2YXI5-F1
#
_cell.length_a   1.000
_cell.length_b   1.000
_cell.length_c   1.000
_cell.angle_alpha   90.00
_cell.angle_beta   90.00
_cell.angle_gamma   90.00
#
_symmetry.space_group_name_H-M   'P 1'
#
loop_
_entity.id
_entity.type
_entity.pdbx_description
1 polymer ?
#
loop_
_entity_poly.entity_id
_entity_poly.type
_entity_poly.pdbx_seq_one_letter_code
_entity_poly.pdbx_strand_id
1 'polypeptide(L)'
;MDSAGNITTISPHRFALYEPSPADPAPFSYYSKNRFTGKEINVDMSGAIRDLEAVTGKTYVHIADLPESERVGYEQWREEQISRLTQEAMERAVAENPWIEIELAEAIEETPEMELVWVTKPVTRFRANLETATVEPYQTEISVTEERPTGRTIKRFKPGCWLNEETGKVYRGRTIEDLQPEDVPPVSDIEPPQWLRDRMR
;
A
#
# COMPACT_ATOMS: atom_id res chain seq x y z
N MET A 1 10.58 17.82 15.07
CA MET A 1 11.51 18.71 15.76
C MET A 1 10.76 20.03 15.95
N ASP A 2 10.78 20.59 17.15
CA ASP A 2 10.10 21.87 17.40
C ASP A 2 10.96 23.08 16.98
N SER A 3 10.39 24.29 17.08
CA SER A 3 11.06 25.55 16.75
C SER A 3 12.27 25.86 17.65
N ALA A 4 12.35 25.22 18.83
CA ALA A 4 13.45 25.33 19.77
C ALA A 4 14.54 24.25 19.57
N GLY A 5 14.43 23.44 18.51
CA GLY A 5 15.42 22.41 18.18
C GLY A 5 15.34 21.16 19.04
N ASN A 6 14.26 20.97 19.80
CA ASN A 6 14.03 19.74 20.55
C ASN A 6 13.45 18.66 19.65
N ILE A 7 13.90 17.44 19.90
CA ILE A 7 13.16 16.24 19.56
C ILE A 7 12.82 15.56 20.89
N THR A 8 11.58 15.78 21.32
CA THR A 8 11.04 15.17 22.52
C THR A 8 10.29 13.91 22.12
N THR A 9 10.54 12.82 22.84
CA THR A 9 9.74 11.63 22.72
C THR A 9 9.32 11.23 24.13
N ILE A 10 8.04 11.44 24.44
CA ILE A 10 7.40 10.69 25.52
C ILE A 10 7.11 9.33 24.88
N SER A 11 8.11 8.45 24.93
CA SER A 11 7.98 7.08 24.45
C SER A 11 8.15 6.17 25.65
N PRO A 12 7.27 5.18 25.81
CA PRO A 12 7.45 4.21 26.88
C PRO A 12 8.75 3.41 26.75
N HIS A 13 9.47 3.41 25.62
CA HIS A 13 10.50 2.40 25.37
C HIS A 13 11.84 2.92 24.84
N ARG A 14 12.25 4.14 25.19
CA ARG A 14 13.55 4.70 24.78
C ARG A 14 14.55 4.76 25.93
N PHE A 15 15.38 3.73 26.05
CA PHE A 15 16.37 3.55 27.13
C PHE A 15 17.80 3.65 26.59
N ALA A 16 18.20 4.82 26.11
CA ALA A 16 19.51 5.02 25.47
C ALA A 16 20.66 5.23 26.46
N LEU A 17 20.36 5.79 27.64
CA LEU A 17 21.37 6.18 28.64
C LEU A 17 21.35 5.34 29.92
N TYR A 18 20.42 4.38 30.03
CA TYR A 18 20.29 3.50 31.19
C TYR A 18 19.54 2.22 30.81
N GLU A 19 19.61 1.20 31.67
CA GLU A 19 18.84 -0.02 31.53
C GLU A 19 17.72 -0.04 32.57
N PRO A 20 16.44 -0.23 32.17
CA PRO A 20 15.34 -0.24 33.12
C PRO A 20 15.40 -1.48 34.01
N SER A 21 14.93 -1.34 35.25
CA SER A 21 14.88 -2.44 36.20
C SER A 21 14.14 -3.66 35.63
N PRO A 22 14.70 -4.88 35.71
CA PRO A 22 14.03 -6.09 35.23
C PRO A 22 12.74 -6.41 35.99
N ALA A 23 12.60 -5.88 37.21
CA ALA A 23 11.41 -6.07 38.04
C ALA A 23 10.23 -5.18 37.61
N ASP A 24 10.45 -4.14 36.82
CA ASP A 24 9.36 -3.29 36.32
C ASP A 24 8.79 -3.91 35.03
N PRO A 25 7.51 -4.32 35.02
CA PRO A 25 6.93 -5.04 33.87
C PRO A 25 6.62 -4.11 32.69
N ALA A 26 6.45 -2.82 32.94
CA ALA A 26 6.14 -1.83 31.91
C ALA A 26 6.94 -0.53 32.16
N PRO A 27 8.28 -0.58 32.05
CA PRO A 27 9.10 0.59 32.29
C PRO A 27 8.78 1.67 31.27
N PHE A 28 8.83 2.94 31.69
CA PHE A 28 8.67 4.05 30.78
C PHE A 28 9.65 5.17 31.08
N SER A 29 10.00 5.91 30.03
CA SER A 29 11.05 6.92 30.08
C SER A 29 10.60 8.22 29.42
N TYR A 30 11.24 9.31 29.82
CA TYR A 30 11.23 10.53 29.03
C TYR A 30 12.57 10.67 28.33
N TYR A 31 12.55 10.87 27.02
CA TYR A 31 13.74 11.09 26.23
C TYR A 31 13.66 12.44 25.51
N SER A 32 14.76 13.20 25.55
CA SER A 32 14.88 14.43 24.78
C SER A 32 16.31 14.66 24.33
N LYS A 33 16.45 15.23 23.14
CA LYS A 33 17.71 15.77 22.64
C LYS A 33 17.50 17.20 22.16
N ASN A 34 18.46 18.06 22.48
CA ASN A 34 18.49 19.43 22.01
C ASN A 34 19.80 19.68 21.26
N ARG A 35 19.67 19.99 19.97
CA ARG A 35 20.83 20.21 19.08
C ARG A 35 21.58 21.51 19.37
N PHE A 36 20.92 22.51 19.93
CA PHE A 36 21.52 23.81 20.22
C PHE A 36 22.35 23.79 21.50
N THR A 37 21.96 22.97 22.49
CA THR A 37 22.75 22.76 23.71
C THR A 37 23.72 21.57 23.59
N GLY A 38 23.57 20.72 22.57
CA GLY A 38 24.36 19.51 22.40
C GLY A 38 24.11 18.49 23.52
N LYS A 39 22.93 18.52 24.14
CA LYS A 39 22.58 17.64 25.26
C LYS A 39 21.51 16.64 24.87
N GLU A 40 21.66 15.46 25.44
CA GLU A 40 20.73 14.35 25.39
C GLU A 40 20.41 13.97 26.83
N ILE A 41 19.13 13.73 27.10
CA ILE A 41 18.65 13.29 28.40
C ILE A 41 17.73 12.09 28.24
N ASN A 42 17.83 11.19 29.19
CA ASN A 42 16.93 10.06 29.37
C ASN A 42 16.58 10.01 30.86
N VAL A 43 15.31 10.19 31.19
CA VAL A 43 14.82 10.16 32.57
C VAL A 43 14.14 8.82 32.81
N ASP A 44 14.58 8.12 33.85
CA ASP A 44 13.92 6.92 34.35
C ASP A 44 12.66 7.29 35.14
N MET A 45 11.57 7.49 34.40
CA MET A 45 10.30 7.92 34.99
C MET A 45 9.72 6.80 35.86
N SER A 46 9.73 5.56 35.38
CA SER A 46 9.16 4.46 36.15
C SER A 46 10.02 4.14 37.37
N GLY A 47 11.35 4.07 37.25
CA GLY A 47 12.24 3.89 38.39
C GLY A 47 12.08 4.98 39.46
N ALA A 48 12.05 6.25 39.05
CA ALA A 48 11.82 7.36 39.99
C ALA A 48 10.48 7.25 40.74
N ILE A 49 9.42 6.81 40.05
CA ILE A 49 8.13 6.58 40.70
C ILE A 49 8.21 5.38 41.65
N ARG A 50 8.88 4.27 41.28
CA ARG A 50 9.06 3.12 42.18
C ARG A 50 9.81 3.49 43.45
N ASP A 51 10.86 4.29 43.34
CA ASP A 51 11.61 4.79 44.50
C ASP A 51 10.71 5.66 45.39
N LEU A 52 9.85 6.48 44.79
CA LEU A 52 8.87 7.29 45.51
C LEU A 52 7.81 6.42 46.21
N GLU A 53 7.31 5.38 45.55
CA GLU A 53 6.40 4.39 46.16
C GLU A 53 7.06 3.73 47.39
N ALA A 54 8.34 3.36 47.29
CA ALA A 54 9.09 2.73 48.37
C ALA A 54 9.29 3.64 49.59
N VAL A 55 9.56 4.94 49.37
CA VAL A 55 9.74 5.92 50.45
C VAL A 55 8.41 6.33 51.09
N THR A 56 7.36 6.49 50.29
CA THR A 56 6.08 7.05 50.75
C THR A 56 5.07 6.00 51.20
N GLY A 57 5.24 4.74 50.78
CA GLY A 57 4.28 3.66 50.98
C GLY A 57 2.99 3.82 50.15
N LYS A 58 2.94 4.79 49.23
CA LYS A 58 1.79 5.02 48.34
C LYS A 58 2.05 4.37 46.99
N THR A 59 1.01 3.77 46.41
CA THR A 59 1.06 3.25 45.03
C THR A 59 0.68 4.36 44.05
N TYR A 60 1.48 4.53 43.00
CA TYR A 60 1.31 5.47 41.89
C TYR A 60 1.21 4.74 40.54
N VAL A 61 1.87 3.59 40.38
CA VAL A 61 1.82 2.78 39.14
C VAL A 61 0.86 1.63 39.34
N HIS A 62 -0.23 1.64 38.58
CA HIS A 62 -1.23 0.57 38.56
C HIS A 62 -1.10 -0.22 37.27
N ILE A 63 -0.95 -1.54 37.39
CA ILE A 63 -0.79 -2.46 36.26
C ILE A 63 -1.95 -3.45 36.30
N ALA A 64 -2.52 -3.72 35.13
CA ALA A 64 -3.55 -4.74 34.95
C ALA A 64 -3.21 -5.58 33.73
N ASP A 65 -3.52 -6.87 33.81
CA ASP A 65 -3.39 -7.78 32.68
C ASP A 65 -4.48 -7.49 31.65
N LEU A 66 -4.08 -7.52 30.36
CA LEU A 66 -5.04 -7.49 29.26
C LEU A 66 -5.80 -8.82 29.15
N PRO A 67 -7.07 -8.83 28.71
CA PRO A 67 -7.78 -10.07 28.42
C PRO A 67 -7.10 -10.83 27.28
N GLU A 68 -7.21 -12.17 27.27
CA GLU A 68 -6.55 -13.01 26.25
C GLU A 68 -6.91 -12.62 24.82
N SER A 69 -8.15 -12.17 24.58
CA SER A 69 -8.61 -11.72 23.26
C SER A 69 -7.89 -10.48 22.73
N GLU A 70 -7.24 -9.70 23.60
CA GLU A 70 -6.48 -8.50 23.23
C GLU A 70 -4.96 -8.77 23.17
N ARG A 71 -4.51 -9.96 23.58
CA ARG A 71 -3.09 -10.32 23.54
C ARG A 71 -2.75 -10.84 22.14
N VAL A 72 -1.74 -10.24 21.52
CA VAL A 72 -1.18 -10.71 20.25
C VAL A 72 0.17 -11.36 20.53
N GLY A 73 0.37 -12.57 20.03
CA GLY A 73 1.66 -13.24 20.10
C GLY A 73 2.69 -12.49 19.26
N TYR A 74 3.90 -12.29 19.81
CA TYR A 74 4.96 -11.56 19.10
C TYR A 74 5.29 -12.17 17.74
N GLU A 75 5.39 -13.50 17.65
CA GLU A 75 5.67 -14.18 16.38
C GLU A 75 4.57 -13.95 15.34
N GLN A 76 3.30 -14.04 15.76
CA GLN A 76 2.17 -13.74 14.86
C GLN A 76 2.24 -12.30 14.36
N TRP A 77 2.43 -11.33 15.27
CA TRP A 77 2.57 -9.94 14.90
C TRP A 77 3.78 -9.71 13.98
N ARG A 78 4.92 -10.35 14.27
CA ARG A 78 6.15 -10.27 13.48
C ARG A 78 5.92 -10.77 12.06
N GLU A 79 5.29 -11.93 11.89
CA GLU A 79 4.93 -12.48 10.58
C GLU A 79 4.02 -11.54 9.80
N GLU A 80 2.98 -10.99 10.44
CA GLU A 80 2.06 -10.02 9.82
C GLU A 80 2.79 -8.74 9.39
N GLN A 81 3.70 -8.21 10.22
CA GLN A 81 4.48 -7.03 9.87
C GLN A 81 5.47 -7.29 8.73
N ILE A 82 6.16 -8.44 8.75
CA ILE A 82 7.07 -8.82 7.67
C ILE A 82 6.27 -8.96 6.36
N SER A 83 5.13 -9.65 6.39
CA SER A 83 4.26 -9.80 5.22
C SER A 83 3.84 -8.44 4.64
N ARG A 84 3.38 -7.51 5.50
CA ARG A 84 3.01 -6.16 5.09
C ARG A 84 4.18 -5.39 4.47
N LEU A 85 5.34 -5.40 5.12
CA LEU A 85 6.52 -4.69 4.62
C LEU A 85 7.05 -5.27 3.32
N THR A 86 6.98 -6.60 3.15
CA THR A 86 7.33 -7.26 1.89
C THR A 86 6.38 -6.83 0.78
N GLN A 87 5.08 -6.78 1.03
CA GLN A 87 4.10 -6.29 0.06
C GLN A 87 4.38 -4.83 -0.33
N GLU A 88 4.62 -3.95 0.64
CA GLU A 88 4.98 -2.54 0.38
C GLU A 88 6.28 -2.42 -0.44
N ALA A 89 7.26 -3.30 -0.20
CA ALA A 89 8.49 -3.35 -0.95
C ALA A 89 8.27 -3.81 -2.40
N MET A 90 7.40 -4.80 -2.63
CA MET A 90 7.02 -5.25 -3.97
C MET A 90 6.28 -4.15 -4.74
N GLU A 91 5.34 -3.47 -4.11
CA GLU A 91 4.63 -2.33 -4.71
C GLU A 91 5.60 -1.21 -5.11
N ARG A 92 6.58 -0.91 -4.25
CA ARG A 92 7.64 0.06 -4.57
C ARG A 92 8.49 -0.40 -5.74
N ALA A 93 8.87 -1.68 -5.79
CA ALA A 93 9.67 -2.23 -6.89
C ALA A 93 8.93 -2.16 -8.24
N VAL A 94 7.62 -2.39 -8.25
CA VAL A 94 6.78 -2.19 -9.45
C VAL A 94 6.75 -0.70 -9.84
N ALA A 95 6.63 0.21 -8.87
CA ALA A 95 6.60 1.64 -9.15
C ALA A 95 7.95 2.17 -9.70
N GLU A 96 9.08 1.65 -9.19
CA GLU A 96 10.43 2.03 -9.63
C GLU A 96 10.78 1.46 -11.01
N ASN A 97 10.37 0.22 -11.29
CA ASN A 97 10.56 -0.41 -12.59
C ASN A 97 9.22 -0.98 -13.12
N PRO A 98 8.40 -0.13 -13.77
CA PRO A 98 7.02 -0.47 -14.14
C PRO A 98 6.92 -1.30 -15.41
N TRP A 99 8.04 -1.59 -16.09
CA TRP A 99 8.05 -2.31 -17.36
C TRP A 99 8.86 -3.59 -17.24
N ILE A 100 8.31 -4.68 -17.76
CA ILE A 100 9.02 -5.95 -17.89
C ILE A 100 9.16 -6.29 -19.36
N GLU A 101 10.35 -6.77 -19.74
CA GLU A 101 10.63 -7.25 -21.09
C GLU A 101 9.96 -8.61 -21.29
N ILE A 102 9.25 -8.75 -22.40
CA ILE A 102 8.53 -9.98 -22.78
C ILE A 102 8.83 -10.36 -24.22
N GLU A 103 8.54 -11.60 -24.57
CA GLU A 103 8.64 -12.09 -25.93
C GLU A 103 7.54 -11.50 -26.83
N LEU A 104 7.86 -11.24 -28.10
CA LEU A 104 6.90 -10.69 -29.07
C LEU A 104 5.65 -11.57 -29.21
N ALA A 105 5.80 -12.89 -29.10
CA ALA A 105 4.69 -13.84 -29.16
C ALA A 105 3.70 -13.69 -27.99
N GLU A 106 4.17 -13.26 -26.81
CA GLU A 106 3.32 -12.99 -25.65
C GLU A 106 2.59 -11.65 -25.79
N ALA A 107 3.23 -10.68 -26.43
CA ALA A 107 2.74 -9.31 -26.58
C ALA A 107 1.68 -9.14 -27.68
N ILE A 108 1.55 -10.09 -28.60
CA ILE A 108 0.62 -10.01 -29.74
C ILE A 108 -0.63 -10.85 -29.47
N GLU A 109 -1.78 -10.33 -29.92
CA GLU A 109 -3.04 -11.07 -30.03
C GLU A 109 -3.55 -11.05 -31.47
N GLU A 110 -4.32 -12.08 -31.83
CA GLU A 110 -5.06 -12.13 -33.10
C GLU A 110 -6.49 -11.64 -32.85
N THR A 111 -6.87 -10.56 -33.52
CA THR A 111 -8.22 -9.99 -33.43
C THR A 111 -8.85 -9.90 -34.80
N PRO A 112 -10.19 -10.03 -34.92
CA PRO A 112 -10.87 -9.82 -36.19
C PRO A 112 -10.61 -8.38 -36.65
N GLU A 113 -10.26 -8.24 -37.93
CA GLU A 113 -10.22 -6.93 -38.57
C GLU A 113 -11.65 -6.41 -38.71
N MET A 114 -11.89 -5.20 -38.19
CA MET A 114 -13.19 -4.55 -38.22
C MET A 114 -13.16 -3.46 -39.31
N GLU A 115 -14.21 -3.39 -40.12
CA GLU A 115 -14.42 -2.31 -41.07
C GLU A 115 -15.70 -1.54 -40.76
N LEU A 116 -15.68 -0.24 -41.03
CA LEU A 116 -16.85 0.62 -40.91
C LEU A 116 -17.70 0.48 -42.18
N VAL A 117 -18.86 -0.14 -42.04
CA VAL A 117 -19.82 -0.31 -43.13
C VAL A 117 -20.99 0.64 -42.92
N TRP A 118 -21.37 1.34 -43.98
CA TRP A 118 -22.60 2.13 -44.01
C TRP A 118 -23.78 1.19 -44.14
N VAL A 119 -24.63 1.13 -43.11
CA VAL A 119 -25.81 0.28 -43.10
C VAL A 119 -27.04 1.17 -43.00
N THR A 120 -27.96 0.99 -43.94
CA THR A 120 -29.26 1.64 -43.90
C THR A 120 -30.16 0.88 -42.95
N LYS A 121 -30.63 1.55 -41.89
CA LYS A 121 -31.57 0.98 -40.92
C LYS A 121 -32.90 1.74 -40.93
N PRO A 122 -34.04 1.04 -40.91
CA PRO A 122 -35.32 1.67 -40.68
C PRO A 122 -35.36 2.17 -39.24
N VAL A 123 -35.72 3.44 -39.06
CA VAL A 123 -35.98 4.04 -37.76
C VAL A 123 -37.36 4.71 -37.76
N THR A 124 -38.09 4.47 -36.69
CA THR A 124 -39.34 5.18 -36.43
C THR A 124 -39.02 6.58 -35.96
N ARG A 125 -39.40 7.59 -36.73
CA ARG A 125 -39.40 8.99 -36.31
C ARG A 125 -40.83 9.47 -36.10
N PHE A 126 -40.98 10.57 -35.39
CA PHE A 126 -42.27 11.17 -35.10
C PHE A 126 -42.34 12.54 -35.74
N ARG A 127 -43.50 12.88 -36.29
CA ARG A 127 -43.80 14.23 -36.79
C ARG A 127 -45.09 14.72 -36.17
N ALA A 128 -45.15 16.01 -35.85
CA ALA A 128 -46.38 16.65 -35.42
C ALA A 128 -47.21 17.02 -36.65
N ASN A 129 -48.48 16.61 -36.68
CA ASN A 129 -49.47 17.10 -37.60
C ASN A 129 -50.15 18.32 -36.95
N LEU A 130 -49.84 19.51 -37.45
CA LEU A 130 -50.32 20.78 -36.89
C LEU A 130 -51.80 21.04 -37.20
N GLU A 131 -52.38 20.35 -38.18
CA GLU A 131 -53.79 20.48 -38.55
C GLU A 131 -54.69 19.65 -37.63
N THR A 132 -54.23 18.45 -37.24
CA THR A 132 -54.97 17.54 -36.36
C THR A 132 -54.51 17.58 -34.90
N ALA A 133 -53.45 18.35 -34.60
CA ALA A 133 -52.81 18.43 -33.29
C ALA A 133 -52.38 17.06 -32.72
N THR A 134 -51.97 16.13 -33.58
CA THR A 134 -51.52 14.77 -33.23
C THR A 134 -50.06 14.53 -33.58
N VAL A 135 -49.42 13.57 -32.91
CA VAL A 135 -48.08 13.09 -33.26
C VAL A 135 -48.19 11.74 -33.93
N GLU A 136 -47.66 11.62 -35.15
CA GLU A 136 -47.74 10.40 -35.95
C GLU A 136 -46.34 9.80 -36.15
N PRO A 137 -46.17 8.48 -35.93
CA PRO A 137 -44.94 7.80 -36.31
C PRO A 137 -44.85 7.66 -37.84
N TYR A 138 -43.66 7.80 -38.38
CA TYR A 138 -43.34 7.44 -39.75
C TYR A 138 -42.02 6.68 -39.80
N GLN A 139 -41.93 5.74 -40.74
CA GLN A 139 -40.70 5.02 -41.00
C GLN A 139 -39.81 5.85 -41.91
N THR A 140 -38.55 6.00 -41.53
CA THR A 140 -37.53 6.59 -42.38
C THR A 140 -36.25 5.79 -42.28
N GLU A 141 -35.45 5.82 -43.32
CA GLU A 141 -34.17 5.16 -43.35
C GLU A 141 -33.08 6.16 -42.96
N ILE A 142 -32.23 5.76 -42.02
CA ILE A 142 -31.00 6.49 -41.72
C ILE A 142 -29.81 5.62 -42.08
N SER A 143 -28.77 6.26 -42.62
CA SER A 143 -27.46 5.63 -42.79
C SER A 143 -26.72 5.72 -41.47
N VAL A 144 -26.39 4.57 -40.89
CA VAL A 144 -25.58 4.49 -39.66
C VAL A 144 -24.30 3.74 -39.99
N THR A 145 -23.19 4.19 -39.42
CA THR A 145 -21.92 3.49 -39.53
C THR A 145 -21.88 2.37 -38.50
N GLU A 146 -21.67 1.14 -38.94
CA GLU A 146 -21.51 -0.03 -38.08
C GLU A 146 -20.14 -0.67 -38.27
N GLU A 147 -19.51 -1.11 -37.19
CA GLU A 147 -18.32 -1.95 -37.26
C GLU A 147 -18.73 -3.39 -37.57
N ARG A 148 -18.23 -3.95 -38.67
CA ARG A 148 -18.43 -5.37 -39.03
C ARG A 148 -17.08 -6.08 -39.18
N PRO A 149 -16.98 -7.35 -38.75
CA PRO A 149 -15.78 -8.13 -38.99
C PRO A 149 -15.65 -8.43 -40.48
N THR A 150 -14.46 -8.21 -41.06
CA THR A 150 -14.15 -8.48 -42.47
C THR A 150 -13.98 -9.97 -42.77
N GLY A 151 -13.95 -10.81 -41.73
CA GLY A 151 -13.59 -12.23 -41.81
C GLY A 151 -12.08 -12.50 -41.85
N ARG A 152 -11.24 -11.45 -41.86
CA ARG A 152 -9.79 -11.55 -41.71
C ARG A 152 -9.39 -11.35 -40.24
N THR A 153 -8.27 -11.96 -39.85
CA THR A 153 -7.63 -11.69 -38.56
C THR A 153 -6.38 -10.84 -38.78
N ILE A 154 -6.17 -9.89 -37.87
CA ILE A 154 -4.96 -9.09 -37.80
C ILE A 154 -4.24 -9.34 -36.49
N LYS A 155 -2.90 -9.32 -36.55
CA LYS A 155 -2.05 -9.36 -35.37
C LYS A 155 -1.83 -7.94 -34.87
N ARG A 156 -2.13 -7.71 -33.61
CA ARG A 156 -1.88 -6.42 -32.94
C ARG A 156 -1.29 -6.64 -31.56
N PHE A 157 -0.67 -5.61 -31.00
CA PHE A 157 -0.25 -5.64 -29.61
C PHE A 157 -1.46 -5.73 -28.69
N LYS A 158 -1.34 -6.57 -27.66
CA LYS A 158 -2.27 -6.58 -26.53
C LYS A 158 -2.26 -5.21 -25.85
N PRO A 159 -3.38 -4.77 -25.25
CA PRO A 159 -3.43 -3.54 -24.49
C PRO A 159 -2.31 -3.45 -23.43
N GLY A 160 -1.58 -2.34 -23.40
CA GLY A 160 -0.47 -2.12 -22.45
C GLY A 160 0.87 -2.74 -22.85
N CYS A 161 0.94 -3.47 -23.98
CA CYS A 161 2.20 -3.91 -24.58
C CYS A 161 2.70 -2.90 -25.61
N TRP A 162 4.01 -2.71 -25.71
CA TRP A 162 4.62 -1.81 -26.69
C TRP A 162 6.02 -2.28 -27.10
N LEU A 163 6.46 -1.86 -28.29
CA LEU A 163 7.79 -2.12 -28.84
C LEU A 163 8.67 -0.89 -28.65
N ASN A 164 9.85 -1.06 -28.08
CA ASN A 164 10.90 -0.07 -28.12
C ASN A 164 11.61 -0.16 -29.48
N GLU A 165 11.37 0.84 -30.35
CA GLU A 165 11.91 0.87 -31.71
C GLU A 165 13.44 0.97 -31.77
N GLU A 166 14.08 1.53 -30.73
CA GLU A 166 15.54 1.69 -30.69
C GLU A 166 16.24 0.38 -30.32
N THR A 167 15.66 -0.40 -29.40
CA THR A 167 16.26 -1.64 -28.89
C THR A 167 15.70 -2.91 -29.52
N GLY A 168 14.54 -2.82 -30.18
CA GLY A 168 13.80 -3.96 -30.71
C GLY A 168 13.11 -4.80 -29.62
N LYS A 169 13.12 -4.35 -28.36
CA LYS A 169 12.57 -5.09 -27.21
C LYS A 169 11.11 -4.75 -26.97
N VAL A 170 10.35 -5.74 -26.52
CA VAL A 170 8.92 -5.59 -26.26
C VAL A 170 8.67 -5.58 -24.76
N TYR A 171 7.79 -4.70 -24.32
CA TYR A 171 7.51 -4.48 -22.90
C TYR A 171 6.01 -4.55 -22.63
N ARG A 172 5.66 -4.99 -21.41
CA ARG A 172 4.34 -4.80 -20.82
C ARG A 172 4.44 -4.18 -19.44
N GLY A 173 3.32 -3.67 -18.94
CA GLY A 173 3.20 -3.25 -17.55
C GLY A 173 3.55 -4.40 -16.60
N ARG A 174 4.46 -4.13 -15.67
CA ARG A 174 4.85 -5.06 -14.61
C ARG A 174 3.78 -5.07 -13.53
N THR A 175 3.48 -6.25 -13.01
CA THR A 175 2.54 -6.44 -11.89
C THR A 175 3.28 -7.00 -10.67
N ILE A 176 2.61 -7.02 -9.52
CA ILE A 176 3.15 -7.63 -8.29
C ILE A 176 3.39 -9.14 -8.49
N GLU A 177 2.60 -9.79 -9.34
CA GLU A 177 2.74 -11.22 -9.66
C GLU A 177 4.02 -11.55 -10.43
N ASP A 178 4.63 -10.54 -11.07
CA ASP A 178 5.91 -10.66 -11.78
C ASP A 178 7.13 -10.56 -10.82
N LEU A 179 6.89 -10.41 -9.52
CA LEU A 179 7.93 -10.32 -8.49
C LEU A 179 7.88 -11.54 -7.57
N GLN A 180 9.03 -12.13 -7.33
CA GLN A 180 9.24 -13.06 -6.23
C GLN A 180 9.67 -12.28 -4.97
N PRO A 181 9.41 -12.82 -3.76
CA PRO A 181 9.89 -12.22 -2.51
C PRO A 181 11.42 -12.01 -2.47
N GLU A 182 12.19 -12.82 -3.20
CA GLU A 182 13.65 -12.67 -3.34
C GLU A 182 14.08 -11.51 -4.25
N ASP A 183 13.19 -10.99 -5.10
CA ASP A 183 13.48 -9.87 -6.00
C ASP A 183 13.46 -8.51 -5.27
N VAL A 184 12.90 -8.47 -4.06
CA VAL A 184 12.86 -7.28 -3.22
C VAL A 184 13.93 -7.37 -2.12
N PRO A 185 14.51 -6.23 -1.69
CA PRO A 185 15.45 -6.22 -0.58
C PRO A 185 14.84 -6.90 0.65
N PRO A 186 15.60 -7.74 1.38
CA PRO A 186 15.06 -8.42 2.55
C PRO A 186 14.58 -7.39 3.56
N VAL A 187 13.34 -7.56 4.01
CA VAL A 187 12.83 -6.78 5.14
C VAL A 187 13.70 -7.11 6.35
N SER A 188 14.31 -6.08 6.94
CA SER A 188 15.16 -6.24 8.13
C SER A 188 14.42 -6.94 9.24
N ASP A 189 15.13 -7.78 10.01
CA ASP A 189 14.56 -8.44 11.19
C ASP A 189 13.91 -7.42 12.14
N ILE A 190 12.61 -7.57 12.34
CA ILE A 190 11.83 -6.74 13.27
C ILE A 190 12.04 -7.32 14.67
N GLU A 191 13.19 -7.05 15.27
CA GLU A 191 13.46 -7.48 16.63
C GLU A 191 12.90 -6.48 17.66
N PRO A 192 12.14 -6.95 18.66
CA PRO A 192 11.72 -6.11 19.77
C PRO A 192 12.96 -5.76 20.59
N PRO A 193 12.93 -4.61 21.28
CA PRO A 193 14.02 -4.22 22.15
C PRO A 193 14.25 -5.27 23.24
N GLN A 194 15.51 -5.41 23.69
CA GLN A 194 15.93 -6.45 24.64
C GLN A 194 15.05 -6.53 25.88
N TRP A 195 14.69 -5.38 26.47
CA TRP A 195 13.85 -5.32 27.68
C TRP A 195 12.49 -6.01 27.47
N LEU A 196 11.92 -5.94 26.26
CA LEU A 196 10.65 -6.58 25.95
C LEU A 196 10.84 -8.08 25.73
N ARG A 197 11.92 -8.49 25.05
CA ARG A 197 12.28 -9.92 24.86
C ARG A 197 12.41 -10.66 26.18
N ASP A 198 13.08 -10.05 27.14
CA ASP A 198 13.30 -10.66 28.46
C ASP A 198 11.99 -10.92 29.22
N ARG A 199 10.92 -10.22 28.85
CA ARG A 199 9.60 -10.24 29.50
C ARG A 199 8.53 -11.00 28.72
N MET A 200 8.77 -11.36 27.46
CA MET A 200 7.85 -12.12 26.59
C MET A 200 7.81 -13.63 26.89
N ARG A 201 8.09 -14.06 28.14
CA ARG A 201 8.11 -15.48 28.53
C ARG A 201 6.74 -16.01 28.94
#